data_AF-A0A4U0H742-F1
#
_entry.id   AF-A0A4U0H742-F1
#
_cell.length_a   1.000
_cell.length_b   1.000
_cell.length_c   1.000
_cell.angle_alpha   90.00
_cell.angle_beta   90.00
_cell.angle_gamma   90.00
#
_symmetry.space_group_name_H-M   'P 1'
#
loop_
_entity.id
_entity.type
_entity.pdbx_description
1 polymer ?
#
loop_
_entity_poly.entity_id
_entity_poly.type
_entity_poly.pdbx_seq_one_letter_code
_entity_poly.pdbx_strand_id
1 'polypeptide(L)'
;MGSWSWGASGECMSELGMIYWSRRVTLWAFVAALAWLAYAVVSVLLTTGLLPGMRLMLTGGGPDPLLQAAWPVLGWLGPPLLVLVTVGVAARIRRSRDLRRRDPLRTFPKEQRREGLARAGGQCELEVGRHGRCPNPATTGDHFFPWKKGGATVMANFAAACRNCDRRKGTSIPSPQSQQRLEERRRSYFPPGVPVQAGERNEISGRTHTAAWLMG
;
A
#
# COMPACT_ATOMS: atom_id res chain seq x y z
N MET A 1 8.16 32.79 34.96
CA MET A 1 7.12 31.75 34.90
C MET A 1 7.10 31.18 33.49
N GLY A 2 7.85 30.11 33.25
CA GLY A 2 7.92 29.46 31.94
C GLY A 2 6.73 28.51 31.77
N SER A 3 5.88 28.82 30.80
CA SER A 3 4.82 27.92 30.35
C SER A 3 5.43 26.78 29.55
N TRP A 4 5.53 25.61 30.15
CA TRP A 4 5.82 24.37 29.45
C TRP A 4 4.56 23.96 28.69
N SER A 5 4.50 24.28 27.40
CA SER A 5 3.48 23.74 26.50
C SER A 5 3.78 22.25 26.29
N TRP A 6 2.99 21.39 26.93
CA TRP A 6 2.89 19.98 26.59
C TRP A 6 2.20 19.86 25.22
N GLY A 7 2.98 19.98 24.15
CA GLY A 7 2.52 19.69 22.79
C GLY A 7 2.46 18.18 22.61
N ALA A 8 1.26 17.64 22.56
CA ALA A 8 0.98 16.24 22.32
C ALA A 8 1.78 15.68 21.12
N SER A 9 2.77 14.84 21.40
CA SER A 9 3.44 13.96 20.44
C SER A 9 2.53 12.79 20.04
N GLY A 10 1.27 13.08 19.75
CA GLY A 10 0.43 12.18 19.00
C GLY A 10 0.90 12.25 17.55
N GLU A 11 1.76 11.32 17.15
CA GLU A 11 2.22 11.16 15.77
C GLU A 11 1.00 11.14 14.83
N CYS A 12 0.68 12.30 14.24
CA CYS A 12 -0.30 12.37 13.17
C CYS A 12 0.34 11.65 11.97
N MET A 13 0.13 10.33 11.89
CA MET A 13 0.63 9.51 10.79
C MET A 13 0.24 10.16 9.47
N SER A 14 1.22 10.46 8.63
CA SER A 14 0.97 10.99 7.29
C SER A 14 0.01 10.07 6.52
N GLU A 15 -0.73 10.63 5.55
CA GLU A 15 -1.65 9.84 4.72
C GLU A 15 -0.95 8.63 4.07
N LEU A 16 0.29 8.83 3.60
CA LEU A 16 1.11 7.75 3.08
C LEU A 16 1.40 6.68 4.13
N GLY A 17 1.68 7.08 5.38
CA GLY A 17 1.85 6.18 6.53
C GLY A 17 0.65 5.29 6.76
N MET A 18 -0.54 5.87 6.81
CA MET A 18 -1.79 5.11 6.97
C MET A 18 -2.01 4.12 5.82
N ILE A 19 -1.77 4.53 4.57
CA ILE A 19 -1.93 3.65 3.39
C ILE A 19 -0.88 2.53 3.38
N TYR A 20 0.37 2.86 3.68
CA TYR A 20 1.47 1.89 3.71
C TYR A 20 1.23 0.82 4.78
N TRP A 21 0.99 1.25 6.03
CA TRP A 21 0.78 0.34 7.15
C TRP A 21 -0.49 -0.48 7.00
N SER A 22 -1.60 0.11 6.55
CA SER A 22 -2.84 -0.66 6.35
C SER A 22 -2.67 -1.78 5.31
N ARG A 23 -1.89 -1.57 4.25
CA ARG A 23 -1.57 -2.63 3.27
C ARG A 23 -0.62 -3.67 3.85
N ARG A 24 0.36 -3.26 4.64
CA ARG A 24 1.32 -4.17 5.28
C ARG A 24 0.61 -5.06 6.30
N VAL A 25 -0.25 -4.51 7.15
CA VAL A 25 -1.10 -5.24 8.10
C VAL A 25 -2.01 -6.22 7.38
N THR A 26 -2.66 -5.80 6.28
CA THR A 26 -3.53 -6.70 5.49
C THR A 26 -2.75 -7.90 4.94
N LEU A 27 -1.53 -7.68 4.45
CA LEU A 27 -0.66 -8.76 3.97
C LEU A 27 -0.26 -9.70 5.10
N TRP A 28 0.16 -9.17 6.25
CA TRP A 28 0.53 -10.01 7.41
C TRP A 28 -0.66 -10.79 7.96
N ALA A 29 -1.84 -10.18 8.05
CA ALA A 29 -3.07 -10.86 8.44
C ALA A 29 -3.41 -12.02 7.49
N PHE A 30 -3.25 -11.82 6.18
CA PHE A 30 -3.43 -12.88 5.18
C PHE A 30 -2.45 -14.04 5.38
N VAL A 31 -1.14 -13.74 5.53
CA VAL A 31 -0.10 -14.75 5.73
C VAL A 31 -0.33 -15.53 7.03
N ALA A 32 -0.64 -14.82 8.12
CA ALA A 32 -0.94 -15.44 9.41
C ALA A 32 -2.19 -16.35 9.33
N ALA A 33 -3.24 -15.91 8.64
CA ALA A 33 -4.45 -16.71 8.45
C ALA A 33 -4.20 -17.96 7.59
N LEU A 34 -3.36 -17.87 6.55
CA LEU A 34 -2.95 -19.05 5.78
C LEU A 34 -2.12 -20.03 6.61
N ALA A 35 -1.16 -19.52 7.40
CA ALA A 35 -0.37 -20.35 8.29
C ALA A 35 -1.24 -21.05 9.35
N TRP A 36 -2.21 -20.32 9.92
CA TRP A 36 -3.18 -20.89 10.85
C TRP A 36 -4.06 -21.93 10.15
N LEU A 37 -4.60 -21.65 8.95
CA LEU A 37 -5.39 -22.63 8.22
C LEU A 37 -4.60 -23.91 7.94
N ALA A 38 -3.34 -23.78 7.51
CA ALA A 38 -2.46 -24.92 7.28
C ALA A 38 -2.23 -25.74 8.57
N TYR A 39 -1.93 -25.05 9.68
CA TYR A 39 -1.79 -25.69 11.00
C TYR A 39 -3.07 -26.42 11.40
N ALA A 40 -4.23 -25.76 11.29
CA ALA A 40 -5.53 -26.34 11.62
C ALA A 40 -5.84 -27.59 10.80
N VAL A 41 -5.55 -27.59 9.49
CA VAL A 41 -5.71 -28.77 8.62
C VAL A 41 -4.81 -29.91 9.08
N VAL A 42 -3.53 -29.65 9.33
CA VAL A 42 -2.59 -30.67 9.82
C VAL A 42 -3.03 -31.22 11.17
N SER A 43 -3.40 -30.35 12.12
CA SER A 43 -3.91 -30.75 13.43
C SER A 43 -5.17 -31.61 13.30
N VAL A 44 -6.12 -31.22 12.45
CA VAL A 44 -7.33 -32.01 12.19
C VAL A 44 -6.95 -33.38 11.63
N LEU A 45 -6.07 -33.45 10.62
CA LEU A 45 -5.64 -34.74 10.04
C LEU A 45 -4.93 -35.65 11.06
N LEU A 46 -4.16 -35.08 11.97
CA LEU A 46 -3.43 -35.83 13.00
C LEU A 46 -4.30 -36.24 14.20
N THR A 47 -5.34 -35.47 14.51
CA THR A 47 -6.12 -35.65 15.76
C THR A 47 -7.53 -36.16 15.55
N THR A 48 -8.15 -35.89 14.40
CA THR A 48 -9.56 -36.21 14.21
C THR A 48 -9.73 -37.65 13.73
N GLY A 49 -10.38 -38.44 14.57
CA GLY A 49 -11.05 -39.69 14.23
C GLY A 49 -12.31 -39.47 13.36
N LEU A 50 -12.22 -38.60 12.35
CA LEU A 50 -13.32 -38.29 11.41
C LEU A 50 -13.83 -39.56 10.71
N LEU A 51 -12.91 -40.49 10.41
CA LEU A 51 -13.20 -41.82 9.90
C LEU A 51 -14.03 -42.68 10.90
N PRO A 52 -13.65 -42.83 12.18
CA PRO A 52 -14.48 -43.46 13.20
C PRO A 52 -15.90 -42.87 13.36
N GLY A 53 -16.04 -41.55 13.36
CA GLY A 53 -17.36 -40.88 13.49
C GLY A 53 -18.28 -41.14 12.30
N MET A 54 -17.74 -41.05 11.08
CA MET A 54 -18.47 -41.43 9.85
C MET A 54 -18.84 -42.92 9.84
N ARG A 55 -17.92 -43.79 10.31
CA ARG A 55 -18.14 -45.24 10.39
C ARG A 55 -19.28 -45.58 11.37
N LEU A 56 -19.37 -44.90 12.51
CA LEU A 56 -20.43 -45.11 13.51
C LEU A 56 -21.83 -44.67 13.01
N MET A 57 -21.89 -43.57 12.25
CA MET A 57 -23.13 -43.09 11.63
C MET A 57 -23.62 -44.05 10.54
N LEU A 58 -22.71 -44.58 9.72
CA LEU A 58 -23.02 -45.57 8.68
C LEU A 58 -23.49 -46.92 9.26
N THR A 59 -23.13 -47.25 10.50
CA THR A 59 -23.57 -48.47 11.20
C THR A 59 -24.84 -48.28 12.04
N GLY A 60 -25.58 -47.16 11.87
CA GLY A 60 -26.86 -46.93 12.54
C GLY A 60 -26.82 -46.06 13.80
N GLY A 61 -25.71 -45.38 14.07
CA GLY A 61 -25.66 -44.33 15.10
C GLY A 61 -26.42 -43.06 14.69
N GLY A 62 -27.03 -42.36 15.65
CA GLY A 62 -27.68 -41.06 15.43
C GLY A 62 -26.72 -39.94 14.99
N PRO A 63 -27.21 -38.72 14.74
CA PRO A 63 -26.40 -37.61 14.22
C PRO A 63 -25.38 -37.04 15.24
N ASP A 64 -25.57 -37.29 16.53
CA ASP A 64 -24.75 -36.74 17.61
C ASP A 64 -23.24 -37.03 17.49
N PRO A 65 -22.79 -38.27 17.19
CA PRO A 65 -21.37 -38.55 16.96
C PRO A 65 -20.75 -37.81 15.77
N LEU A 66 -21.53 -37.54 14.71
CA LEU A 66 -21.06 -36.72 13.59
C LEU A 66 -20.87 -35.27 14.02
N LEU A 67 -21.84 -34.71 14.76
CA LEU A 67 -21.77 -33.33 15.28
C LEU A 67 -20.60 -33.16 16.26
N GLN A 68 -20.38 -34.13 17.14
CA GLN A 68 -19.23 -34.14 18.06
C GLN A 68 -17.89 -34.23 17.31
N ALA A 69 -17.81 -34.98 16.21
CA ALA A 69 -16.62 -35.04 15.36
C ALA A 69 -16.42 -33.75 14.53
N ALA A 70 -17.49 -33.07 14.13
CA ALA A 70 -17.45 -31.86 13.31
C ALA A 70 -17.11 -30.60 14.11
N TRP A 71 -17.51 -30.52 15.38
CA TRP A 71 -17.30 -29.31 16.21
C TRP A 71 -15.83 -28.88 16.35
N PRO A 72 -14.86 -29.78 16.64
CA PRO A 72 -13.44 -29.42 16.65
C PRO A 72 -12.97 -28.91 15.28
N VAL A 73 -13.40 -29.57 14.19
CA VAL A 73 -13.02 -29.19 12.83
C VAL A 73 -13.49 -27.78 12.49
N LEU A 74 -14.75 -27.45 12.82
CA LEU A 74 -15.30 -26.11 12.63
C LEU A 74 -14.63 -25.06 13.51
N GLY A 75 -14.30 -25.41 14.77
CA GLY A 75 -13.56 -24.53 15.67
C GLY A 75 -12.14 -24.22 15.20
N TRP A 76 -11.46 -25.19 14.57
CA TRP A 76 -10.09 -25.03 14.07
C TRP A 76 -10.03 -24.34 12.69
N LEU A 77 -10.96 -24.65 11.78
CA LEU A 77 -10.95 -24.13 10.41
C LEU A 77 -11.78 -22.84 10.22
N GLY A 78 -12.83 -22.65 11.02
CA GLY A 78 -13.76 -21.52 10.89
C GLY A 78 -13.08 -20.15 11.08
N PRO A 79 -12.35 -19.92 12.19
CA PRO A 79 -11.69 -18.64 12.43
C PRO A 79 -10.68 -18.22 11.36
N PRO A 80 -9.70 -19.05 10.90
CA PRO A 80 -8.79 -18.62 9.85
C PRO A 80 -9.51 -18.37 8.52
N LEU A 81 -10.54 -19.15 8.20
CA LEU A 81 -11.36 -18.91 7.00
C LEU A 81 -12.07 -17.55 7.07
N LEU A 82 -12.67 -17.20 8.22
CA LEU A 82 -13.30 -15.89 8.42
C LEU A 82 -12.30 -14.74 8.26
N VAL A 83 -11.08 -14.89 8.80
CA VAL A 83 -10.01 -13.89 8.63
C VAL A 83 -9.63 -13.75 7.15
N LEU A 84 -9.51 -14.85 6.40
CA LEU A 84 -9.21 -14.80 4.96
C LEU A 84 -10.31 -14.07 4.17
N VAL A 85 -11.58 -14.34 4.46
CA VAL A 85 -12.72 -13.68 3.82
C VAL A 85 -12.72 -12.18 4.13
N THR A 86 -12.59 -11.79 5.39
CA THR A 86 -12.58 -10.38 5.79
C THR A 86 -11.41 -9.61 5.18
N VAL A 87 -10.21 -10.20 5.16
CA VAL A 87 -9.03 -9.64 4.50
C VAL A 87 -9.23 -9.50 3.00
N GLY A 88 -9.83 -10.51 2.35
CA GLY A 88 -10.17 -10.50 0.93
C GLY A 88 -11.15 -9.39 0.56
N VAL A 89 -12.23 -9.23 1.34
CA VAL A 89 -13.21 -8.14 1.20
C VAL A 89 -12.53 -6.78 1.39
N ALA A 90 -11.72 -6.61 2.43
CA ALA A 90 -11.00 -5.38 2.68
C ALA A 90 -10.04 -5.03 1.52
N ALA A 91 -9.30 -6.01 0.98
CA ALA A 91 -8.44 -5.84 -0.18
C ALA A 91 -9.25 -5.45 -1.44
N ARG A 92 -10.41 -6.07 -1.67
CA ARG A 92 -11.32 -5.76 -2.77
C ARG A 92 -11.87 -4.34 -2.70
N ILE A 93 -12.29 -3.89 -1.51
CA ILE A 93 -12.76 -2.52 -1.26
C ILE A 93 -11.63 -1.52 -1.54
N ARG A 94 -10.42 -1.76 -1.02
CA ARG A 94 -9.27 -0.88 -1.27
C ARG A 94 -8.94 -0.79 -2.77
N ARG A 95 -8.88 -1.91 -3.48
CA ARG A 95 -8.66 -1.92 -4.94
C ARG A 95 -9.74 -1.12 -5.67
N SER A 96 -11.00 -1.21 -5.26
CA SER A 96 -12.07 -0.40 -5.86
C SER A 96 -11.88 1.10 -5.63
N ARG A 97 -11.40 1.50 -4.45
CA ARG A 97 -11.09 2.90 -4.12
C ARG A 97 -9.89 3.41 -4.94
N ASP A 98 -8.85 2.60 -5.08
CA ASP A 98 -7.69 2.93 -5.93
C ASP A 98 -8.11 3.15 -7.38
N LEU A 99 -9.02 2.32 -7.90
CA LEU A 99 -9.56 2.47 -9.26
C LEU A 99 -10.39 3.74 -9.42
N ARG A 100 -11.24 4.07 -8.44
CA ARG A 100 -12.04 5.30 -8.45
C ARG A 100 -11.20 6.57 -8.38
N ARG A 101 -10.05 6.54 -7.70
CA ARG A 101 -9.11 7.66 -7.58
C ARG A 101 -8.11 7.75 -8.73
N ARG A 102 -8.21 6.89 -9.73
CA ARG A 102 -7.24 6.87 -10.81
C ARG A 102 -7.38 8.12 -11.66
N ASP A 103 -6.27 8.82 -11.87
CA ASP A 103 -6.23 9.96 -12.78
C ASP A 103 -6.59 9.54 -14.21
N PRO A 104 -7.49 10.23 -14.93
CA PRO A 104 -7.68 10.00 -16.36
C PRO A 104 -6.39 10.20 -17.16
N LEU A 105 -5.54 11.16 -16.76
CA LEU A 105 -4.25 11.38 -17.38
C LEU A 105 -3.24 10.46 -16.72
N ARG A 106 -2.74 9.48 -17.47
CA ARG A 106 -1.64 8.62 -17.01
C ARG A 106 -0.27 9.25 -17.24
N THR A 107 -0.12 10.03 -18.28
CA THR A 107 1.18 10.55 -18.71
C THR A 107 1.25 12.03 -18.42
N PHE A 108 2.35 12.48 -17.83
CA PHE A 108 2.61 13.91 -17.64
C PHE A 108 2.67 14.64 -19.00
N PRO A 109 1.99 15.78 -19.15
CA PRO A 109 2.18 16.66 -20.30
C PRO A 109 3.65 17.02 -20.52
N LYS A 110 4.02 17.38 -21.75
CA LYS A 110 5.42 17.69 -22.11
C LYS A 110 5.99 18.83 -21.25
N GLU A 111 5.18 19.83 -20.93
CA GLU A 111 5.56 20.98 -20.11
C GLU A 111 5.88 20.57 -18.67
N GLN A 112 4.96 19.85 -18.01
CA GLN A 112 5.17 19.29 -16.66
C GLN A 112 6.40 18.37 -16.62
N ARG A 113 6.61 17.56 -17.65
CA ARG A 113 7.80 16.69 -17.74
C ARG A 113 9.08 17.50 -17.85
N ARG A 114 9.11 18.54 -18.70
CA ARG A 114 10.27 19.42 -18.86
C ARG A 114 10.58 20.14 -17.56
N GLU A 115 9.56 20.71 -16.92
CA GLU A 115 9.69 21.41 -15.65
C GLU A 115 10.17 20.47 -14.53
N GLY A 116 9.57 19.28 -14.40
CA GLY A 116 9.96 18.33 -13.36
C GLY A 116 11.40 17.82 -13.51
N LEU A 117 11.84 17.58 -14.75
CA LEU A 117 13.23 17.26 -15.03
C LEU A 117 14.17 18.44 -14.71
N ALA A 118 13.75 19.67 -15.00
CA ALA A 118 14.51 20.88 -14.67
C ALA A 118 14.63 21.10 -13.16
N ARG A 119 13.53 20.94 -12.40
CA ARG A 119 13.53 21.01 -10.91
C ARG A 119 14.49 19.99 -10.30
N ALA A 120 14.64 18.83 -10.91
CA ALA A 120 15.59 17.80 -10.47
C ALA A 120 17.03 18.00 -11.00
N GLY A 121 17.31 19.05 -11.78
CA GLY A 121 18.63 19.26 -12.40
C GLY A 121 19.02 18.15 -13.37
N GLY A 122 18.05 17.49 -14.01
CA GLY A 122 18.28 16.40 -14.96
C GLY A 122 18.83 15.11 -14.35
N GLN A 123 18.95 15.01 -13.03
CA GLN A 123 19.43 13.82 -12.33
C GLN A 123 18.25 13.02 -11.74
N CYS A 124 18.41 11.70 -11.62
CA CYS A 124 17.39 10.84 -11.00
C CYS A 124 17.16 11.18 -9.51
N GLU A 125 15.90 11.28 -9.10
CA GLU A 125 15.49 11.56 -7.71
C GLU A 125 15.31 10.28 -6.87
N LEU A 126 15.18 9.13 -7.54
CA LEU A 126 14.98 7.84 -6.89
C LEU A 126 16.24 7.39 -6.13
N GLU A 127 15.99 6.76 -4.99
CA GLU A 127 17.04 6.34 -4.06
C GLU A 127 17.76 5.09 -4.58
N VAL A 128 19.09 5.12 -4.49
CA VAL A 128 19.94 3.93 -4.57
C VAL A 128 20.73 3.83 -3.26
N GLY A 129 20.62 2.70 -2.58
CA GLY A 129 21.18 2.57 -1.23
C GLY A 129 20.39 3.40 -0.20
N ARG A 130 21.08 3.87 0.85
CA ARG A 130 20.42 4.36 2.06
C ARG A 130 20.08 5.85 2.07
N HIS A 131 20.82 6.71 1.36
CA HIS A 131 20.66 8.18 1.51
C HIS A 131 20.87 9.03 0.25
N GLY A 132 21.29 8.45 -0.87
CA GLY A 132 21.67 9.20 -2.08
C GLY A 132 20.62 9.17 -3.19
N ARG A 133 20.59 10.24 -3.98
CA ARG A 133 19.99 10.21 -5.31
C ARG A 133 20.78 9.26 -6.21
N CYS A 134 20.11 8.59 -7.12
CA CYS A 134 20.80 7.86 -8.17
C CYS A 134 21.66 8.84 -9.00
N PRO A 135 22.94 8.50 -9.27
CA PRO A 135 23.83 9.38 -10.04
C PRO A 135 23.49 9.43 -11.53
N ASN A 136 22.64 8.51 -12.00
CA ASN A 136 22.26 8.45 -13.41
C ASN A 136 21.35 9.63 -13.81
N PRO A 137 21.43 10.10 -15.07
CA PRO A 137 20.54 11.11 -15.59
C PRO A 137 19.09 10.63 -15.56
N ALA A 138 18.18 11.53 -15.22
CA ALA A 138 16.75 11.29 -15.33
C ALA A 138 16.34 11.35 -16.81
N THR A 139 15.69 10.29 -17.28
CA THR A 139 15.22 10.18 -18.66
C THR A 139 13.71 10.25 -18.75
N THR A 140 13.01 9.97 -17.66
CA THR A 140 11.54 9.86 -17.59
C THR A 140 11.00 10.60 -16.38
N GLY A 141 9.76 11.10 -16.51
CA GLY A 141 8.97 11.55 -15.38
C GLY A 141 8.05 10.43 -14.93
N ASP A 142 8.17 10.02 -13.67
CA ASP A 142 7.39 8.95 -13.05
C ASP A 142 6.53 9.51 -11.90
N HIS A 143 5.48 8.78 -11.51
CA HIS A 143 4.62 9.12 -10.39
C HIS A 143 5.22 8.59 -9.10
N PHE A 144 5.70 9.45 -8.19
CA PHE A 144 6.25 9.02 -6.89
C PHE A 144 5.31 8.04 -6.16
N PHE A 145 4.04 8.42 -6.00
CA PHE A 145 2.95 7.53 -5.66
C PHE A 145 2.33 6.93 -6.93
N PRO A 146 2.27 5.59 -7.10
CA PRO A 146 1.91 4.98 -8.38
C PRO A 146 0.51 5.37 -8.89
N TRP A 147 0.42 5.79 -10.15
CA TRP A 147 -0.85 6.09 -10.83
C TRP A 147 -1.89 4.97 -10.72
N LYS A 148 -1.46 3.71 -10.87
CA LYS A 148 -2.36 2.53 -10.75
C LYS A 148 -3.07 2.43 -9.39
N LYS A 149 -2.55 3.10 -8.36
CA LYS A 149 -3.04 3.12 -6.97
C LYS A 149 -3.69 4.46 -6.59
N GLY A 150 -3.95 5.33 -7.56
CA GLY A 150 -4.60 6.63 -7.37
C GLY A 150 -3.63 7.79 -7.13
N GLY A 151 -2.37 7.67 -7.56
CA GLY A 151 -1.46 8.82 -7.64
C GLY A 151 -1.92 9.80 -8.72
N ALA A 152 -1.85 11.10 -8.42
CA ALA A 152 -2.27 12.17 -9.31
C ALA A 152 -1.18 12.52 -10.35
N THR A 153 -1.56 12.97 -11.54
CA THR A 153 -0.65 13.49 -12.57
C THR A 153 -0.47 15.00 -12.37
N VAL A 154 0.27 15.34 -11.31
CA VAL A 154 0.56 16.71 -10.86
C VAL A 154 2.01 16.83 -10.41
N MET A 155 2.55 18.05 -10.37
CA MET A 155 3.97 18.27 -10.08
C MET A 155 4.42 17.79 -8.69
N ALA A 156 3.56 17.82 -7.68
CA ALA A 156 3.89 17.27 -6.36
C ALA A 156 3.89 15.74 -6.33
N ASN A 157 3.41 15.04 -7.37
CA ASN A 157 3.59 13.60 -7.53
C ASN A 157 4.64 13.25 -8.61
N PHE A 158 5.15 14.22 -9.34
CA PHE A 158 6.20 14.00 -10.32
C PHE A 158 7.50 13.63 -9.62
N ALA A 159 8.21 12.62 -10.13
CA ALA A 159 9.58 12.29 -9.76
C ALA A 159 10.42 12.05 -11.02
N ALA A 160 11.56 12.72 -11.14
CA ALA A 160 12.51 12.49 -12.20
C ALA A 160 13.23 11.15 -11.97
N ALA A 161 13.14 10.23 -12.93
CA ALA A 161 13.69 8.88 -12.80
C ALA A 161 14.56 8.50 -14.01
N CYS A 162 15.62 7.73 -13.74
CA CYS A 162 16.31 6.99 -14.79
C CYS A 162 15.54 5.69 -15.08
N ARG A 163 15.65 5.18 -16.32
CA ARG A 163 14.93 3.97 -16.78
C ARG A 163 15.11 2.75 -15.86
N ASN A 164 16.30 2.57 -15.26
CA ASN A 164 16.55 1.41 -14.39
C ASN A 164 15.85 1.54 -13.03
N CYS A 165 15.89 2.73 -12.42
CA CYS A 165 15.25 2.97 -11.14
C CYS A 165 13.72 2.97 -11.27
N ASP A 166 13.19 3.55 -12.35
CA ASP A 166 11.77 3.50 -12.70
C ASP A 166 11.26 2.05 -12.79
N ARG A 167 11.95 1.22 -13.59
CA ARG A 167 11.61 -0.21 -13.72
C ARG A 167 11.71 -0.97 -12.40
N ARG A 168 12.74 -0.70 -11.59
CA ARG A 168 12.93 -1.35 -10.28
C ARG A 168 11.84 -0.96 -9.28
N LYS A 169 11.45 0.31 -9.24
CA LYS A 169 10.36 0.80 -8.40
C LYS A 169 9.03 0.18 -8.81
N GLY A 170 8.76 0.15 -10.11
CA GLY A 170 7.54 -0.40 -10.69
C GLY A 170 6.28 0.23 -10.08
N THR A 171 5.41 -0.59 -9.50
CA THR A 171 4.13 -0.12 -8.92
C THR A 171 4.13 -0.13 -7.39
N SER A 172 5.30 -0.23 -6.77
CA SER A 172 5.45 -0.27 -5.31
C SER A 172 5.01 1.06 -4.68
N ILE A 173 4.30 1.01 -3.55
CA ILE A 173 3.97 2.23 -2.79
C ILE A 173 5.24 2.64 -2.05
N PRO A 174 5.71 3.90 -2.17
CA PRO A 174 6.83 4.37 -1.38
C PRO A 174 6.53 4.28 0.12
N SER A 175 7.54 4.00 0.94
CA SER A 175 7.37 4.07 2.39
C SER A 175 7.34 5.53 2.85
N PRO A 176 6.74 5.84 4.02
CA PRO A 176 6.74 7.20 4.57
C PRO A 176 8.14 7.78 4.73
N GLN A 177 9.09 6.95 5.16
CA GLN A 177 10.49 7.35 5.27
C GLN A 177 11.12 7.69 3.91
N SER A 178 10.74 6.97 2.83
CA SER A 178 11.22 7.27 1.48
C SER A 178 10.65 8.59 0.96
N GLN A 179 9.38 8.90 1.25
CA GLN A 179 8.77 10.20 0.96
C GLN A 179 9.50 11.31 1.70
N GLN A 180 9.64 11.17 3.02
CA GLN A 180 10.30 12.16 3.86
C GLN A 180 11.73 12.44 3.37
N ARG A 181 12.53 11.40 3.11
CA ARG A 181 13.89 11.57 2.58
C ARG A 181 13.90 12.24 1.20
N LEU A 182 12.94 11.94 0.33
CA LEU A 182 12.84 12.62 -0.96
C LEU A 182 12.52 14.11 -0.76
N GLU A 183 11.54 14.45 0.07
CA GLU A 183 11.17 15.82 0.38
C GLU A 183 12.31 16.59 1.04
N GLU A 184 13.02 15.98 1.99
CA GLU A 184 14.23 16.53 2.61
C GLU A 184 15.32 16.80 1.58
N ARG A 185 15.59 15.84 0.68
CA ARG A 185 16.57 16.06 -0.40
C ARG A 185 16.12 17.16 -1.35
N ARG A 186 14.85 17.25 -1.72
CA ARG A 186 14.32 18.30 -2.60
C ARG A 186 14.60 19.70 -2.08
N ARG A 187 14.61 19.90 -0.76
CA ARG A 187 14.97 21.20 -0.15
C ARG A 187 16.36 21.69 -0.54
N SER A 188 17.29 20.81 -0.94
CA SER A 188 18.65 21.22 -1.31
C SER A 188 18.84 21.56 -2.80
N TYR A 189 17.95 21.12 -3.69
CA TYR A 189 18.10 21.34 -5.14
C TYR A 189 16.87 21.86 -5.86
N PHE A 190 15.70 21.92 -5.20
CA PHE A 190 14.55 22.62 -5.78
C PHE A 190 14.76 24.13 -5.68
N PRO A 191 14.28 24.91 -6.67
CA PRO A 191 14.31 26.37 -6.59
C PRO A 191 13.54 26.87 -5.36
N PRO A 192 13.98 27.99 -4.74
CA PRO A 192 13.24 28.61 -3.64
C PRO A 192 11.78 28.91 -4.00
N GLY A 193 10.87 28.65 -3.06
CA GLY A 193 9.42 28.87 -3.25
C GLY A 193 8.69 27.72 -3.98
N VAL A 194 9.39 26.74 -4.55
CA VAL A 194 8.77 25.56 -5.17
C VAL A 194 8.41 24.53 -4.09
N PRO A 195 7.16 24.00 -4.07
CA PRO A 195 6.78 22.95 -3.13
C PRO A 195 7.65 21.69 -3.30
N VAL A 196 8.17 21.19 -2.17
CA VAL A 196 9.01 19.97 -2.13
C VAL A 196 8.21 18.68 -1.95
N GLN A 197 6.91 18.78 -1.67
CA GLN A 197 6.03 17.65 -1.38
C GLN A 197 6.11 16.58 -2.47
N ALA A 198 6.08 15.32 -2.04
CA ALA A 198 6.11 14.17 -2.93
C ALA A 198 4.91 13.24 -2.68
N GLY A 199 4.29 12.72 -3.74
CA GLY A 199 3.32 11.63 -3.63
C GLY A 199 1.85 12.05 -3.61
N GLU A 200 1.51 13.20 -4.16
CA GLU A 200 0.12 13.66 -4.23
C GLU A 200 -0.80 12.63 -4.91
N ARG A 201 -2.01 12.51 -4.37
CA ARG A 201 -3.04 11.54 -4.80
C ARG A 201 -4.28 12.27 -5.23
N ASN A 202 -5.03 11.67 -6.14
CA ASN A 202 -6.33 12.22 -6.52
C ASN A 202 -7.36 11.96 -5.41
N GLU A 203 -8.16 12.98 -5.16
CA GLU A 203 -9.31 12.89 -4.29
C GLU A 203 -10.40 11.99 -4.89
N ILE A 204 -11.26 11.43 -4.03
CA ILE A 204 -12.45 10.68 -4.48
C ILE A 204 -13.46 11.62 -5.17
N SER A 205 -13.38 12.93 -4.89
CA SER A 205 -14.34 13.96 -5.31
C SER A 205 -14.31 14.30 -6.80
N GLY A 206 -13.37 13.76 -7.59
CA GLY A 206 -13.30 14.04 -9.02
C GLY A 206 -12.94 15.50 -9.36
N ARG A 207 -12.55 16.32 -8.38
CA ARG A 207 -11.93 17.61 -8.66
C ARG A 207 -10.54 17.38 -9.23
N THR A 208 -10.48 17.33 -10.55
CA THR A 208 -9.24 17.50 -11.29
C THR A 208 -8.60 18.83 -10.84
N HIS A 209 -7.36 18.78 -10.36
CA HIS A 209 -6.50 19.96 -10.16
C HIS A 209 -6.08 20.58 -11.52
N THR A 210 -6.97 20.58 -12.51
CA THR A 210 -6.79 21.24 -13.80
C THR A 210 -6.87 22.77 -13.68
N ALA A 211 -7.25 23.32 -12.52
CA ALA A 211 -7.43 24.76 -12.36
C ALA A 211 -6.18 25.54 -11.91
N ALA A 212 -5.12 24.89 -11.43
CA ALA A 212 -3.97 25.61 -10.86
C ALA A 212 -2.93 26.09 -11.89
N TRP A 213 -3.01 25.65 -13.16
CA TRP A 213 -2.09 26.06 -14.23
C TRP A 213 -2.62 27.17 -15.14
N LEU A 214 -3.83 27.67 -14.91
CA LEU A 214 -4.44 28.76 -15.70
C LEU A 214 -4.48 30.11 -14.98
N MET A 215 -3.81 30.25 -13.83
CA MET A 215 -3.75 31.51 -13.06
C MET A 215 -2.31 31.84 -12.61
N GLY A 216 -1.37 31.85 -13.55
CA GLY A 216 0.01 32.29 -13.34
C GLY A 216 0.66 32.69 -14.65
#